data_AF-A0A2G6KUJ3-F1
#
_entry.id   AF-A0A2G6KUJ3-F1
#
_cell.length_a   1.000
_cell.length_b   1.000
_cell.length_c   1.000
_cell.angle_alpha   90.00
_cell.angle_beta   90.00
_cell.angle_gamma   90.00
#
_symmetry.space_group_name_H-M   'P 1'
#
loop_
_entity.id
_entity.type
_entity.pdbx_description
1 polymer ?
#
loop_
_entity_poly.entity_id
_entity_poly.type
_entity_poly.pdbx_seq_one_letter_code
_entity_poly.pdbx_strand_id
1 'polypeptide(L)' 'RLFPRERWNKLHLQIIYYGREHCPARGCYGLECDICRTCYPNRKRAKKTQKA' A
#
# COMPACT_ATOMS: atom_id res chain seq x y z
N ARG A 1 0.54 -20.88 7.19
CA ARG A 1 -0.35 -20.09 6.29
C ARG A 1 -0.86 -18.90 7.08
N LEU A 2 -0.51 -17.65 6.73
CA LEU A 2 -0.80 -16.47 7.59
C LEU A 2 -2.29 -16.15 7.74
N PHE A 3 -3.12 -16.46 6.74
CA PHE A 3 -4.55 -16.20 6.76
C PHE A 3 -5.36 -17.46 6.46
N PRO A 4 -6.45 -17.71 7.20
CA PRO A 4 -7.34 -18.85 6.98
C PRO A 4 -8.09 -18.69 5.63
N ARG A 5 -8.43 -19.81 4.96
CA ARG A 5 -8.92 -19.81 3.57
C ARG A 5 -10.24 -19.07 3.43
N GLU A 6 -11.10 -19.14 4.44
CA GLU A 6 -12.42 -18.52 4.43
C GLU A 6 -12.33 -16.99 4.34
N ARG A 7 -11.21 -16.39 4.79
CA ARG A 7 -11.00 -14.93 4.78
C ARG A 7 -10.35 -14.40 3.50
N TRP A 8 -9.93 -15.26 2.59
CA TRP A 8 -9.14 -14.86 1.42
C TRP A 8 -9.84 -13.86 0.53
N ASN A 9 -11.12 -14.08 0.21
CA ASN A 9 -11.89 -13.18 -0.64
C ASN A 9 -12.01 -11.79 -0.02
N LYS A 10 -12.39 -11.74 1.27
CA LYS A 10 -12.51 -10.48 2.02
C LYS A 10 -11.19 -9.73 2.10
N LEU A 11 -10.10 -10.42 2.46
CA LEU A 11 -8.77 -9.80 2.57
C LEU A 11 -8.26 -9.29 1.22
N HIS A 12 -8.46 -10.07 0.15
CA HIS A 12 -8.08 -9.68 -1.20
C HIS A 12 -8.75 -8.37 -1.62
N LEU A 13 -10.07 -8.27 -1.43
CA LEU A 13 -10.81 -7.05 -1.73
C LEU A 13 -10.37 -5.86 -0.86
N GLN A 14 -10.14 -6.08 0.44
CA GLN A 14 -9.62 -5.05 1.34
C GLN A 14 -8.28 -4.47 0.85
N ILE A 15 -7.35 -5.33 0.38
CA ILE A 15 -6.06 -4.91 -0.16
C ILE A 15 -6.25 -4.12 -1.46
N ILE A 16 -7.15 -4.53 -2.34
CA ILE A 16 -7.43 -3.82 -3.60
C ILE A 16 -8.00 -2.43 -3.32
N TYR A 17 -9.04 -2.33 -2.48
CA TYR A 17 -9.66 -1.04 -2.16
C TYR A 17 -8.66 -0.10 -1.50
N TYR A 18 -7.91 -0.61 -0.51
CA TYR A 18 -6.85 0.17 0.11
C TYR A 18 -5.80 0.66 -0.90
N GLY A 19 -5.33 -0.21 -1.79
CA GLY A 19 -4.35 0.15 -2.81
C GLY A 19 -4.87 1.22 -3.78
N ARG A 20 -6.16 1.21 -4.08
CA ARG A 20 -6.80 2.21 -4.98
C ARG A 20 -6.99 3.56 -4.29
N GLU A 21 -7.47 3.56 -3.05
CA GLU A 21 -7.85 4.78 -2.35
C GLU A 21 -6.66 5.45 -1.65
N HIS A 22 -5.74 4.67 -1.06
CA HIS A 22 -4.70 5.20 -0.18
C HIS A 22 -3.28 5.03 -0.72
N CYS A 23 -3.02 4.04 -1.57
CA CYS A 23 -1.66 3.78 -2.08
C CYS A 23 -1.61 3.59 -3.61
N PRO A 24 -2.07 4.58 -4.40
CA PRO A 24 -2.11 4.46 -5.85
C PRO A 24 -0.71 4.36 -6.45
N ALA A 25 -0.53 3.48 -7.45
CA ALA A 25 0.78 3.24 -8.07
C ALA A 25 1.46 4.51 -8.63
N ARG A 26 0.66 5.44 -9.16
CA ARG A 26 1.15 6.72 -9.69
C ARG A 26 1.04 7.89 -8.73
N GLY A 27 0.17 7.84 -7.71
CA GLY A 27 0.00 8.95 -6.75
C GLY A 27 0.81 8.78 -5.47
N CYS A 28 1.23 7.56 -5.13
CA CYS A 28 1.93 7.33 -3.88
C CYS A 28 3.43 7.60 -4.01
N TYR A 29 3.91 8.60 -3.25
CA TYR A 29 5.33 8.92 -3.10
C TYR A 29 5.97 8.30 -1.84
N GLY A 30 5.21 7.45 -1.14
CA GLY A 30 5.67 6.72 0.04
C GLY A 30 5.82 7.57 1.30
N LEU A 31 5.14 8.72 1.36
CA LEU A 31 5.14 9.63 2.52
C LEU A 31 3.77 9.69 3.21
N GLU A 32 2.69 9.56 2.44
CA GLU A 32 1.33 9.81 2.92
C GLU A 32 0.58 8.54 3.27
N CYS A 33 0.84 7.43 2.57
CA CYS A 33 0.12 6.17 2.78
C CYS A 33 0.53 5.51 4.11
N ASP A 34 -0.43 5.01 4.88
CA ASP A 34 -0.18 4.42 6.21
C ASP A 34 0.76 3.23 6.15
N ILE A 35 0.56 2.34 5.16
CA ILE A 35 1.48 1.21 4.93
C ILE A 35 2.90 1.71 4.65
N CYS A 36 3.05 2.74 3.83
CA CYS A 36 4.35 3.28 3.43
C CYS A 36 5.08 3.91 4.62
N ARG A 37 4.34 4.66 5.45
CA ARG A 37 4.85 5.30 6.65
C ARG A 37 5.22 4.28 7.72
N THR A 38 4.41 3.24 7.87
CA THR A 38 4.65 2.15 8.84
C THR A 38 5.85 1.31 8.43
N CYS A 39 5.97 0.95 7.15
CA CYS A 39 7.10 0.17 6.64
C CYS A 39 8.39 1.00 6.51
N TYR A 40 8.29 2.32 6.30
CA TYR A 40 9.43 3.21 6.09
C TYR A 40 9.33 4.50 6.94
N PRO A 41 9.39 4.41 8.27
CA PRO A 41 9.14 5.55 9.17
C PRO A 41 10.18 6.67 9.04
N ASN A 42 11.41 6.34 8.64
CA ASN A 42 12.51 7.32 8.51
C ASN A 42 12.56 8.01 7.14
N ARG A 43 11.59 7.76 6.24
CA ARG A 43 11.59 8.34 4.90
C ARG A 43 11.21 9.82 4.95
N LYS A 44 12.18 10.69 4.66
CA LYS A 44 11.99 12.16 4.62
C LYS A 44 11.73 12.73 3.22
N ARG A 45 12.00 11.96 2.16
CA ARG A 45 11.90 12.41 0.77
C ARG A 45 10.98 11.52 -0.04
N ALA A 46 10.28 12.12 -1.00
CA ALA A 46 9.40 11.41 -1.93
C ALA A 46 10.18 10.35 -2.72
N LYS A 47 9.58 9.16 -2.87
CA LYS A 47 10.13 8.08 -3.70
C LYS A 47 10.09 8.52 -5.16
N LYS A 48 11.26 8.69 -5.78
CA LYS A 48 11.37 8.87 -7.23
C LYS A 48 11.26 7.50 -7.88
N THR A 49 10.30 7.34 -8.79
CA THR A 49 10.15 6.14 -9.61
C THR A 49 10.01 6.53 -11.06
N GLN A 50 10.54 5.72 -11.97
CA GLN A 50 10.27 5.86 -13.40
C GLN A 50 8.86 5.31 -13.64
N LYS A 51 7.90 6.22 -13.81
CA LYS A 51 6.52 5.87 -14.13
C LYS A 51 6.40 5.91 -15.65
N ALA A 52 5.89 4.83 -16.24
CA ALA A 52 5.57 4.73 -17.66
C ALA A 52 4.38 5.61 -18.04
#